data_AF-A0A4Y2JG70-F1
#
_entry.id   AF-A0A4Y2JG70-F1
#
_cell.length_a   1.000
_cell.length_b   1.000
_cell.length_c   1.000
_cell.angle_alpha   90.00
_cell.angle_beta   90.00
_cell.angle_gamma   90.00
#
_symmetry.space_group_name_H-M   'P 1'
#
loop_
_entity.id
_entity.type
_entity.pdbx_description
1 polymer ?
#
loop_
_entity_poly.entity_id
_entity_poly.type
_entity_poly.pdbx_seq_one_letter_code
_entity_poly.pdbx_strand_id
1 'polypeptide(L)'
;MMKIQSISLILAVFLAGYLVLSNLSDRNDAFCAEFHCISSSGNQEMCNAYLDCLFALSEEYLQPYHLCMDEVVLKGIGNCSEHEEMYESEDKRNKLNACYRNLTMQPDGSDWTKIPGLDGYKDCVSIIGTDCLVKRCAANKS
;
A
#
# COMPACT_ATOMS: atom_id res chain seq x y z
N MET A 1 -17.84 -30.86 38.27
CA MET A 1 -18.66 -30.96 37.05
C MET A 1 -19.15 -29.55 36.71
N MET A 2 -18.97 -29.11 35.45
CA MET A 2 -19.18 -27.74 34.91
C MET A 2 -18.26 -26.67 35.54
N LYS A 3 -17.63 -25.69 34.86
CA LYS A 3 -17.70 -25.11 33.51
C LYS A 3 -16.33 -24.45 33.29
N ILE A 4 -15.39 -25.09 32.57
CA ILE A 4 -14.11 -24.43 32.21
C ILE A 4 -13.92 -24.41 30.69
N GLN A 5 -14.56 -25.34 29.96
CA GLN A 5 -14.47 -25.38 28.49
C GLN A 5 -15.16 -24.20 27.79
N SER A 6 -16.14 -23.55 28.43
CA SER A 6 -16.87 -22.43 27.81
C SER A 6 -16.11 -21.10 27.85
N ILE A 7 -15.14 -20.93 28.77
CA ILE A 7 -14.40 -19.67 28.93
C ILE A 7 -13.26 -19.60 27.89
N SER A 8 -12.60 -20.72 27.61
CA SER A 8 -11.52 -20.79 26.61
C SER A 8 -12.01 -20.55 25.18
N LEU A 9 -13.24 -20.96 24.85
CA LEU A 9 -13.84 -20.74 23.53
C LEU A 9 -14.19 -19.27 23.28
N ILE A 10 -14.60 -18.53 24.31
CA ILE A 10 -14.94 -17.10 24.16
C ILE A 10 -13.66 -16.26 24.00
N LEU A 11 -12.59 -16.59 24.73
CA LEU A 11 -11.31 -15.88 24.62
C LEU A 11 -10.63 -16.05 23.25
N ALA A 12 -10.74 -17.24 22.64
CA ALA A 12 -10.20 -17.51 21.30
C ALA A 12 -10.93 -16.71 20.21
N VAL A 13 -12.24 -16.49 20.36
CA VAL A 13 -13.04 -15.69 19.42
C VAL A 13 -12.71 -14.20 19.53
N PHE A 14 -12.41 -13.69 20.74
CA PHE A 14 -11.96 -12.30 20.91
C PHE A 14 -10.54 -12.06 20.37
N LEU A 15 -9.61 -13.02 20.53
CA LEU A 15 -8.25 -12.91 19.97
C LEU A 15 -8.22 -13.04 18.44
N ALA A 16 -9.04 -13.93 17.87
CA ALA A 16 -9.20 -14.01 16.42
C ALA A 16 -9.90 -12.78 15.83
N GLY A 17 -10.90 -12.23 16.53
CA GLY A 17 -11.59 -10.99 16.12
C GLY A 17 -10.69 -9.75 16.14
N TYR A 18 -9.78 -9.65 17.13
CA TYR A 18 -8.81 -8.55 17.20
C TYR A 18 -7.77 -8.62 16.07
N LEU A 19 -7.32 -9.83 15.71
CA LEU A 19 -6.42 -10.06 14.57
C LEU A 19 -7.08 -9.76 13.21
N VAL A 20 -8.38 -10.04 13.06
CA VAL A 20 -9.11 -9.76 11.81
C VAL A 20 -9.35 -8.25 11.63
N LEU A 21 -9.53 -7.49 12.73
CA LEU A 21 -9.66 -6.03 12.69
C LEU A 21 -8.32 -5.29 12.56
N SER A 22 -7.21 -5.80 13.13
CA SER A 22 -5.88 -5.18 12.97
C SER A 22 -5.31 -5.32 11.55
N ASN A 23 -5.64 -6.42 10.85
CA ASN A 23 -5.27 -6.65 9.45
C ASN A 23 -5.90 -5.65 8.44
N LEU A 24 -6.79 -4.73 8.85
CA LEU A 24 -7.32 -3.64 8.01
C LEU A 24 -6.36 -2.45 7.90
N SER A 25 -5.61 -2.13 8.97
CA SER A 25 -4.62 -1.05 8.95
C SER A 25 -3.30 -1.54 8.36
N ASP A 26 -2.87 -2.74 8.75
CA ASP A 26 -1.50 -3.22 8.54
C ASP A 26 -1.08 -3.33 7.06
N ARG A 27 -1.99 -3.72 6.15
CA ARG A 27 -1.64 -3.89 4.73
C ARG A 27 -1.49 -2.57 3.98
N ASN A 28 -2.36 -1.61 4.27
CA ASN A 28 -2.25 -0.28 3.68
C ASN A 28 -1.04 0.47 4.24
N ASP A 29 -0.78 0.33 5.53
CA ASP A 29 0.38 0.98 6.17
C ASP A 29 1.69 0.40 5.61
N ALA A 30 1.76 -0.92 5.39
CA ALA A 30 2.88 -1.56 4.72
C ALA A 30 3.07 -1.05 3.28
N PHE A 31 1.99 -1.01 2.49
CA PHE A 31 2.04 -0.46 1.14
C PHE A 31 2.51 1.00 1.14
N CYS A 32 1.99 1.85 2.03
CA CYS A 32 2.42 3.25 2.15
C CYS A 32 3.92 3.36 2.43
N ALA A 33 4.45 2.57 3.36
CA ALA A 33 5.88 2.57 3.69
C ALA A 33 6.74 2.17 2.47
N GLU A 34 6.35 1.11 1.77
CA GLU A 34 7.00 0.65 0.53
C GLU A 34 6.93 1.72 -0.57
N PHE A 35 5.73 2.25 -0.80
CA PHE A 35 5.45 3.26 -1.81
C PHE A 35 6.24 4.56 -1.59
N HIS A 36 6.31 5.03 -0.35
CA HIS A 36 7.12 6.20 0.02
C HIS A 36 8.60 5.92 -0.14
N CYS A 37 9.07 4.72 0.22
CA CYS A 37 10.46 4.36 0.01
C CYS A 37 10.82 4.42 -1.47
N ILE A 38 10.05 3.73 -2.32
CA ILE A 38 10.26 3.69 -3.78
C ILE A 38 10.30 5.11 -4.32
N SER A 39 9.26 5.90 -4.03
CA SER A 39 9.05 7.23 -4.59
C SER A 39 10.13 8.23 -4.22
N SER A 40 10.76 8.08 -3.06
CA SER A 40 11.82 8.95 -2.56
C SER A 40 13.22 8.31 -2.66
N SER A 41 13.35 7.19 -3.38
CA SER A 41 14.57 6.37 -3.39
C SER A 41 15.77 7.03 -4.06
N GLY A 42 15.54 8.05 -4.89
CA GLY A 42 16.52 8.60 -5.82
C GLY A 42 16.97 7.61 -6.90
N ASN A 43 16.21 6.52 -7.09
CA ASN A 43 16.48 5.48 -8.07
C ASN A 43 15.37 5.43 -9.13
N GLN A 44 15.65 5.96 -10.32
CA GLN A 44 14.68 6.01 -11.41
C GLN A 44 14.25 4.62 -11.90
N GLU A 45 15.15 3.62 -11.90
CA GLU A 45 14.81 2.25 -12.30
C GLU A 45 13.76 1.66 -11.37
N MET A 46 13.90 1.90 -10.06
CA MET A 46 12.95 1.44 -9.05
C MET A 46 11.57 2.08 -9.22
N CYS A 47 11.53 3.38 -9.52
CA CYS A 47 10.26 4.07 -9.76
C CYS A 47 9.61 3.63 -11.07
N ASN A 48 10.39 3.41 -12.13
CA ASN A 48 9.86 2.84 -13.37
C ASN A 48 9.27 1.45 -13.14
N ALA A 49 9.94 0.59 -12.36
CA ALA A 49 9.42 -0.73 -12.02
C ALA A 49 8.09 -0.66 -11.25
N TYR A 50 7.92 0.32 -10.37
CA TYR A 50 6.63 0.56 -9.72
C TYR A 50 5.54 1.00 -10.72
N LEU A 51 5.87 1.86 -11.68
CA LEU A 51 4.93 2.26 -12.72
C LEU A 51 4.54 1.08 -13.61
N ASP A 52 5.46 0.16 -13.88
CA ASP A 52 5.17 -1.10 -14.58
C ASP A 52 4.18 -1.99 -13.79
N CYS A 53 4.26 -2.01 -12.46
CA CYS A 53 3.27 -2.69 -11.63
C CYS A 53 1.86 -2.09 -11.80
N LEU A 54 1.74 -0.76 -11.91
CA LEU A 54 0.44 -0.10 -12.13
C LEU A 54 -0.18 -0.49 -13.49
N PHE A 55 0.64 -0.63 -14.55
CA PHE A 55 0.16 -1.06 -15.86
C PHE A 55 -0.36 -2.51 -15.89
N ALA A 56 -0.07 -3.31 -14.85
CA ALA A 56 -0.63 -4.65 -14.71
C ALA A 56 -2.06 -4.66 -14.12
N LEU A 57 -2.58 -3.52 -13.67
CA LEU A 57 -3.96 -3.41 -13.17
C LEU A 57 -4.97 -3.56 -14.31
N SER A 58 -6.10 -4.22 -14.02
CA SER A 58 -7.25 -4.16 -14.92
C SER A 58 -7.88 -2.76 -14.93
N GLU A 59 -8.60 -2.43 -16.00
CA GLU A 59 -9.21 -1.10 -16.19
C GLU A 59 -10.10 -0.68 -15.01
N GLU A 60 -10.82 -1.64 -14.41
CA GLU A 60 -11.67 -1.44 -13.22
C GLU A 60 -10.92 -0.79 -12.05
N TYR A 61 -9.63 -1.09 -11.91
CA TYR A 61 -8.78 -0.59 -10.83
C TYR A 61 -7.78 0.47 -11.29
N LEU A 62 -7.50 0.57 -12.58
CA LEU A 62 -6.67 1.62 -13.14
C LEU A 62 -7.43 2.96 -13.29
N GLN A 63 -8.71 2.92 -13.65
CA GLN A 63 -9.52 4.13 -13.80
C GLN A 63 -9.64 4.95 -12.49
N PRO A 64 -9.95 4.36 -11.32
CA PRO A 64 -9.96 5.12 -10.07
C PRO A 64 -8.61 5.73 -9.71
N TYR A 65 -7.51 5.07 -10.07
CA TYR A 65 -6.16 5.61 -9.86
C TYR A 65 -5.93 6.87 -10.70
N HIS A 66 -6.32 6.85 -11.98
CA HIS A 66 -6.23 8.05 -12.85
C HIS A 66 -7.11 9.21 -12.36
N LEU A 67 -8.33 8.93 -11.90
CA LEU A 67 -9.20 9.96 -11.31
C LEU A 67 -8.54 10.64 -10.10
N CYS A 68 -7.90 9.87 -9.23
CA CYS A 68 -7.20 10.41 -8.07
C CYS A 68 -5.92 11.17 -8.45
N MET A 69 -5.23 10.75 -9.51
CA MET A 69 -4.04 11.45 -10.03
C MET A 69 -4.35 12.88 -10.47
N ASP A 70 -5.49 13.08 -11.14
CA ASP A 70 -5.94 14.41 -11.59
C ASP A 70 -6.16 15.38 -10.42
N GLU A 71 -6.49 14.86 -9.23
CA GLU A 71 -6.70 15.67 -8.02
C GLU A 71 -5.41 16.06 -7.30
N VAL A 72 -4.35 15.25 -7.43
CA VAL A 72 -3.16 15.39 -6.57
C VAL A 72 -1.91 15.84 -7.32
N VAL A 73 -1.80 15.55 -8.62
CA VAL A 73 -0.54 15.74 -9.37
C VAL A 73 -0.79 16.49 -10.67
N LEU A 74 -0.79 17.83 -10.57
CA LEU A 74 -1.01 18.74 -11.71
C LEU A 74 0.14 18.77 -12.73
N LYS A 75 1.33 18.33 -12.35
CA LYS A 75 2.54 18.36 -13.20
C LYS A 75 2.95 16.99 -13.74
N GLY A 76 2.12 15.96 -13.52
CA GLY A 76 2.43 14.57 -13.84
C GLY A 76 3.30 13.88 -12.78
N ILE A 77 3.44 12.55 -12.92
CA ILE A 77 4.01 11.62 -11.93
C ILE A 77 5.40 12.03 -11.40
N GLY A 78 6.20 12.75 -12.20
CA GLY A 78 7.56 13.16 -11.82
C GLY A 78 8.58 12.02 -11.93
N ASN A 79 9.79 12.29 -11.47
CA ASN A 79 10.94 11.36 -11.49
C ASN A 79 11.41 11.04 -10.07
N CYS A 80 12.19 9.97 -9.96
CA CYS A 80 12.94 9.65 -8.76
C CYS A 80 14.42 9.89 -9.02
N SER A 81 14.89 11.06 -8.61
CA SER A 81 16.29 11.45 -8.66
C SER A 81 16.77 11.82 -7.27
N GLU A 82 18.05 12.17 -7.12
CA GLU A 82 18.57 12.63 -5.82
C GLU A 82 17.84 13.87 -5.26
N HIS A 83 17.18 14.64 -6.13
CA HIS A 83 16.53 15.91 -5.77
C HIS A 83 15.03 15.94 -6.07
N GLU A 84 14.48 14.86 -6.63
CA GLU A 84 13.07 14.75 -7.00
C GLU A 84 12.51 13.43 -6.49
N GLU A 85 11.26 13.48 -6.03
CA GLU A 85 10.51 12.30 -5.66
C GLU A 85 9.25 12.16 -6.51
N MET A 86 8.86 10.90 -6.77
CA MET A 86 7.63 10.60 -7.49
C MET A 86 6.42 11.16 -6.72
N TYR A 87 5.50 11.77 -7.47
CA TYR A 87 4.33 12.51 -6.99
C TYR A 87 4.66 13.75 -6.15
N GLU A 88 5.88 14.29 -6.28
CA GLU A 88 6.38 15.54 -5.69
C GLU A 88 6.54 15.57 -4.16
N SER A 89 5.69 14.86 -3.39
CA SER A 89 5.82 14.79 -1.93
C SER A 89 5.09 13.61 -1.30
N GLU A 90 5.48 13.26 -0.08
CA GLU A 90 4.77 12.26 0.75
C GLU A 90 3.31 12.64 0.99
N ASP A 91 3.03 13.92 1.26
CA ASP A 91 1.66 14.41 1.44
C ASP A 91 0.79 14.16 0.21
N LYS A 92 1.34 14.37 -1.00
CA LYS A 92 0.63 14.09 -2.25
C LYS A 92 0.41 12.60 -2.47
N ARG A 93 1.40 11.77 -2.15
CA ARG A 93 1.26 10.30 -2.16
C ARG A 93 0.19 9.80 -1.20
N ASN A 94 0.12 10.38 0.00
CA ASN A 94 -0.90 10.06 0.99
C ASN A 94 -2.29 10.47 0.52
N LYS A 95 -2.43 11.64 -0.11
CA LYS A 95 -3.69 12.06 -0.72
C LYS A 95 -4.11 11.15 -1.87
N LEU A 96 -3.18 10.76 -2.74
CA LEU A 96 -3.43 9.82 -3.84
C LEU A 96 -3.97 8.49 -3.29
N ASN A 97 -3.28 7.90 -2.31
CA ASN A 97 -3.71 6.63 -1.71
C ASN A 97 -5.06 6.77 -1.00
N ALA A 98 -5.29 7.86 -0.25
CA ALA A 98 -6.56 8.10 0.42
C ALA A 98 -7.73 8.21 -0.58
N CYS A 99 -7.55 8.94 -1.68
CA CYS A 99 -8.54 9.00 -2.76
C CYS A 99 -8.77 7.61 -3.37
N TYR A 100 -7.69 6.89 -3.70
CA TYR A 100 -7.81 5.58 -4.33
C TYR A 100 -8.55 4.58 -3.45
N ARG A 101 -8.24 4.55 -2.15
CA ARG A 101 -8.98 3.76 -1.14
C ARG A 101 -10.45 4.13 -1.09
N ASN A 102 -10.78 5.41 -1.14
CA ASN A 102 -12.18 5.85 -1.10
C ASN A 102 -12.97 5.37 -2.33
N LEU A 103 -12.38 5.46 -3.53
CA LEU A 103 -13.04 5.04 -4.77
C LEU A 103 -13.10 3.52 -4.96
N THR A 104 -12.23 2.77 -4.30
CA THR A 104 -12.16 1.30 -4.39
C THR A 104 -12.74 0.58 -3.17
N MET A 105 -13.28 1.33 -2.21
CA MET A 105 -13.89 0.78 -1.00
C MET A 105 -15.09 -0.11 -1.38
N GLN A 106 -15.04 -1.36 -0.93
CA GLN A 106 -16.12 -2.32 -1.12
C GLN A 106 -17.24 -2.09 -0.11
N PRO A 107 -18.48 -2.55 -0.39
CA PRO A 107 -19.62 -2.38 0.52
C PRO A 107 -19.44 -3.01 1.91
N ASP A 108 -18.54 -4.00 2.04
CA ASP A 108 -18.19 -4.66 3.29
C ASP A 108 -17.14 -3.87 4.12
N GLY A 109 -16.68 -2.72 3.61
CA GLY A 109 -15.65 -1.89 4.23
C GLY A 109 -14.22 -2.35 3.95
N SER A 110 -14.01 -3.30 3.05
CA SER A 110 -12.69 -3.69 2.58
C SER A 110 -12.17 -2.68 1.55
N ASP A 111 -10.93 -2.22 1.70
CA ASP A 111 -10.26 -1.40 0.68
C ASP A 111 -9.51 -2.27 -0.36
N TRP A 112 -8.93 -1.61 -1.37
CA TRP A 112 -8.19 -2.27 -2.44
C TRP A 112 -7.06 -3.20 -1.96
N THR A 113 -6.47 -2.96 -0.79
CA THR A 113 -5.38 -3.80 -0.27
C THR A 113 -5.85 -5.23 0.07
N LYS A 114 -7.17 -5.41 0.19
CA LYS A 114 -7.83 -6.66 0.59
C LYS A 114 -8.52 -7.40 -0.54
N ILE A 115 -8.64 -6.77 -1.69
CA ILE A 115 -9.25 -7.36 -2.87
C ILE A 115 -8.27 -8.42 -3.42
N PRO A 116 -8.64 -9.71 -3.48
CA PRO A 116 -7.74 -10.77 -3.97
C PRO A 116 -7.35 -10.58 -5.44
N GLY A 117 -8.24 -9.98 -6.25
CA GLY A 117 -7.96 -9.64 -7.65
C GLY A 117 -6.81 -8.64 -7.85
N LEU A 118 -6.29 -8.04 -6.77
CA LEU A 118 -5.18 -7.09 -6.78
C LEU A 118 -3.88 -7.65 -6.20
N ASP A 119 -3.84 -8.94 -5.83
CA ASP A 119 -2.64 -9.55 -5.22
C ASP A 119 -1.42 -9.42 -6.13
N GLY A 120 -1.56 -9.60 -7.45
CA GLY A 120 -0.43 -9.44 -8.40
C GLY A 120 0.17 -8.03 -8.40
N TYR A 121 -0.66 -6.98 -8.30
CA TYR A 121 -0.18 -5.60 -8.18
C TYR A 121 0.54 -5.38 -6.84
N LYS A 122 -0.07 -5.84 -5.73
CA LYS A 122 0.48 -5.70 -4.38
C LYS A 122 1.82 -6.43 -4.24
N ASP A 123 1.91 -7.65 -4.74
CA ASP A 123 3.15 -8.44 -4.72
C ASP A 123 4.25 -7.77 -5.55
N CYS A 124 3.91 -7.26 -6.74
CA CYS A 124 4.84 -6.51 -7.58
C CYS A 124 5.43 -5.30 -6.86
N VAL A 125 4.58 -4.48 -6.23
CA VAL A 125 5.04 -3.31 -5.45
C VAL A 125 5.86 -3.74 -4.23
N SER A 126 5.42 -4.77 -3.51
CA SER A 126 6.07 -5.21 -2.27
C SER A 126 7.47 -5.77 -2.50
N ILE A 127 7.71 -6.49 -3.60
CA ILE A 127 9.06 -6.94 -4.00
C ILE A 127 10.02 -5.76 -4.15
N ILE A 128 9.58 -4.71 -4.85
CA ILE A 128 10.39 -3.50 -5.09
C ILE A 128 10.56 -2.71 -3.79
N GLY A 129 9.48 -2.53 -3.03
CA GLY A 129 9.44 -1.73 -1.80
C GLY A 129 10.25 -2.35 -0.68
N THR A 130 10.21 -3.67 -0.51
CA THR A 130 11.02 -4.39 0.47
C THR A 130 12.51 -4.23 0.17
N ASP A 131 12.93 -4.36 -1.09
CA ASP A 131 14.32 -4.12 -1.49
C ASP A 131 14.77 -2.68 -1.20
N CYS A 132 13.91 -1.70 -1.47
CA CYS A 132 14.15 -0.30 -1.11
C CYS A 132 14.39 -0.11 0.39
N LEU A 133 13.49 -0.64 1.22
CA LEU A 133 13.54 -0.50 2.68
C LEU A 133 14.80 -1.15 3.25
N VAL A 134 15.14 -2.37 2.80
CA VAL A 134 16.33 -3.09 3.24
C VAL A 134 17.62 -2.32 2.89
N LYS A 135 17.74 -1.81 1.66
CA LYS A 135 18.90 -1.01 1.23
C LYS A 135 19.07 0.25 2.06
N ARG A 136 17.99 1.00 2.33
CA ARG A 136 18.03 2.19 3.19
C ARG A 136 18.44 1.85 4.63
N CYS A 137 17.90 0.77 5.20
CA CYS A 137 18.29 0.33 6.54
C CYS A 137 19.77 -0.07 6.62
N ALA A 138 20.36 -0.59 5.54
CA ALA A 138 21.78 -0.90 5.49
C ALA A 138 22.64 0.38 5.40
N ALA A 139 22.25 1.35 4.56
CA ALA A 139 22.94 2.63 4.41
C ALA A 139 22.92 3.49 5.69
N ASN A 140 21.86 3.41 6.50
CA ASN A 140 21.77 4.14 7.77
C ASN A 140 22.59 3.51 8.92
N LYS A 141 23.23 2.35 8.69
CA LYS A 141 24.07 1.65 9.67
C LYS A 141 25.58 1.81 9.42
N SER A 142 25.96 2.40 8.28
CA SER A 142 27.35 2.69 7.88
C SER A 142 27.73 4.12 8.19
#